data_AF-A0A7C3MYD0-F1
#
_entry.id   AF-A0A7C3MYD0-F1
#
_cell.length_a   1.000
_cell.length_b   1.000
_cell.length_c   1.000
_cell.angle_alpha   90.00
_cell.angle_beta   90.00
_cell.angle_gamma   90.00
#
_symmetry.space_group_name_H-M   'P 1'
#
loop_
_entity.id
_entity.type
_entity.pdbx_description
1 polymer ?
#
loop_
_entity_poly.entity_id
_entity_poly.type
_entity_poly.pdbx_seq_one_letter_code
_entity_poly.pdbx_strand_id
1 'polypeptide(L)'
;RGLIPRPLGVGRGKHYTDEHVESLLRIQALKREGLELDQIVAVMRGEPVAVSEDFERDLVTRIKLAEGIFLEIGHGARIPPLRALREMQRIIKQTTSFPRRTL
;
A
#
# COMPACT_ATOMS: atom_id res chain seq x y z
N ARG A 1 -14.36 -5.85 5.66
CA ARG A 1 -15.07 -4.66 5.13
C ARG A 1 -15.60 -4.83 3.69
N GLY A 2 -15.35 -5.95 2.99
CA GLY A 2 -15.95 -6.20 1.68
C GLY A 2 -15.45 -5.28 0.55
N LEU A 3 -14.27 -4.69 0.73
CA LEU A 3 -13.66 -3.73 -0.19
C LEU A 3 -13.00 -4.37 -1.42
N ILE A 4 -12.67 -5.65 -1.32
CA ILE A 4 -12.17 -6.46 -2.42
C ILE A 4 -13.06 -7.70 -2.55
N PRO A 5 -13.22 -8.25 -3.76
CA PRO A 5 -13.89 -9.53 -3.94
C PRO A 5 -13.26 -10.59 -3.03
N ARG A 6 -14.04 -11.63 -2.68
CA ARG A 6 -13.46 -12.73 -1.92
C ARG A 6 -12.42 -13.41 -2.82
N PRO A 7 -11.20 -13.66 -2.32
CA PRO A 7 -10.20 -14.36 -3.10
C PRO A 7 -10.75 -15.71 -3.53
N LEU A 8 -10.48 -16.08 -4.78
CA LEU A 8 -10.92 -17.33 -5.35
C LEU A 8 -10.04 -18.47 -4.80
N GLY A 9 -10.62 -19.67 -4.63
CA GLY A 9 -9.90 -20.88 -4.23
C GLY A 9 -10.68 -21.80 -3.31
N VAL A 10 -10.90 -23.04 -3.75
CA VAL A 10 -11.37 -24.16 -2.94
C VAL A 10 -10.14 -24.99 -2.57
N GLY A 11 -9.65 -24.91 -1.32
CA GLY A 11 -8.49 -25.70 -0.84
C GLY A 11 -7.19 -24.91 -0.64
N ARG A 12 -6.03 -25.52 -0.99
CA ARG A 12 -4.65 -25.10 -0.61
C ARG A 12 -4.10 -23.85 -1.33
N GLY A 13 -4.89 -22.78 -1.47
CA GLY A 13 -4.36 -21.50 -1.94
C GLY A 13 -5.44 -20.50 -2.33
N LYS A 14 -5.58 -19.43 -1.55
CA LYS A 14 -6.32 -18.23 -1.95
C LYS A 14 -5.52 -17.57 -3.08
N HIS A 15 -6.10 -17.42 -4.26
CA HIS A 15 -5.49 -16.68 -5.36
C HIS A 15 -6.20 -15.34 -5.56
N TYR A 16 -5.40 -14.29 -5.74
CA TYR A 16 -5.87 -12.97 -6.14
C TYR A 16 -5.83 -12.90 -7.66
N THR A 17 -6.91 -12.39 -8.25
CA THR A 17 -7.05 -12.16 -9.69
C THR A 17 -6.76 -10.70 -10.01
N ASP A 18 -6.67 -10.36 -11.29
CA ASP A 18 -6.49 -8.98 -11.74
C ASP A 18 -7.57 -8.04 -11.19
N GLU A 19 -8.82 -8.50 -11.10
CA GLU A 19 -9.93 -7.76 -10.47
C GLU A 19 -9.64 -7.38 -9.00
N HIS A 20 -8.98 -8.27 -8.25
CA HIS A 20 -8.57 -7.97 -6.88
C HIS A 20 -7.48 -6.91 -6.85
N VAL A 21 -6.53 -6.98 -7.79
CA VAL A 21 -5.43 -6.01 -7.89
C VAL A 21 -5.98 -4.63 -8.29
N GLU A 22 -6.87 -4.56 -9.27
CA GLU A 22 -7.54 -3.33 -9.68
C GLU A 22 -8.33 -2.71 -8.53
N SER A 23 -9.07 -3.53 -7.78
CA SER A 23 -9.78 -3.07 -6.57
C SER A 23 -8.82 -2.47 -5.55
N LEU A 24 -7.66 -3.10 -5.30
CA LEU A 24 -6.63 -2.58 -4.40
C LEU A 24 -6.01 -1.27 -4.91
N LEU A 25 -5.74 -1.17 -6.21
CA LEU A 25 -5.21 0.05 -6.83
C LEU A 25 -6.21 1.21 -6.70
N ARG A 26 -7.51 0.94 -6.90
CA ARG A 26 -8.57 1.92 -6.73
C ARG A 26 -8.71 2.39 -5.28
N ILE A 27 -8.69 1.46 -4.32
CA ILE A 27 -8.67 1.78 -2.89
C ILE A 27 -7.45 2.65 -2.56
N GLN A 28 -6.28 2.30 -3.10
CA GLN A 28 -5.06 3.06 -2.86
C GLN A 28 -5.13 4.48 -3.43
N ALA A 29 -5.73 4.67 -4.60
CA ALA A 29 -5.97 6.00 -5.17
C ALA A 29 -6.88 6.83 -4.26
N LEU A 30 -8.02 6.27 -3.82
CA LEU A 30 -8.95 6.95 -2.91
C LEU A 30 -8.33 7.27 -1.55
N LYS A 31 -7.48 6.38 -1.02
CA LYS A 31 -6.71 6.68 0.21
C LYS A 31 -5.73 7.83 0.01
N ARG A 32 -5.09 7.97 -1.16
CA ARG A 32 -4.21 9.11 -1.47
C ARG A 32 -4.98 10.42 -1.58
N GLU A 33 -6.25 10.35 -1.96
CA GLU A 33 -7.18 11.49 -1.96
C GLU A 33 -7.68 11.85 -0.55
N GLY A 34 -7.26 11.10 0.48
CA GLY A 34 -7.59 11.36 1.88
C GLY A 34 -8.90 10.72 2.35
N LEU A 35 -9.49 9.80 1.59
CA LEU A 35 -10.68 9.09 2.05
C LEU A 35 -10.31 8.00 3.06
N GLU A 36 -11.07 7.98 4.16
CA GLU A 36 -11.03 6.91 5.15
C GLU A 36 -11.65 5.62 4.61
N LEU A 37 -11.28 4.48 5.20
CA LEU A 37 -11.72 3.17 4.70
C LEU A 37 -13.25 3.01 4.65
N ASP A 38 -13.99 3.59 5.60
CA ASP A 38 -15.46 3.51 5.61
C ASP A 38 -16.08 4.43 4.54
N GLN A 39 -15.46 5.59 4.26
CA GLN A 39 -15.84 6.45 3.14
C GLN A 39 -15.55 5.77 1.79
N ILE A 40 -14.42 5.07 1.68
CA ILE A 40 -14.08 4.28 0.48
C ILE A 40 -15.12 3.18 0.23
N VAL A 41 -15.62 2.51 1.28
CA VAL A 41 -16.71 1.53 1.13
C VAL A 41 -17.94 2.19 0.51
N ALA A 42 -18.34 3.37 1.01
CA ALA A 42 -19.48 4.12 0.48
C ALA A 42 -19.26 4.52 -0.99
N VAL A 43 -18.09 5.07 -1.33
CA VAL A 43 -17.73 5.42 -2.73
C VAL A 43 -17.81 4.20 -3.65
N MET A 44 -17.25 3.06 -3.22
CA MET A 44 -17.26 1.83 -4.03
C MET A 44 -18.67 1.27 -4.24
N ARG A 45 -19.62 1.61 -3.36
CA ARG A 45 -21.04 1.23 -3.47
C ARG A 45 -21.91 2.27 -4.16
N GLY A 46 -21.35 3.43 -4.52
CA GLY A 46 -22.12 4.56 -5.07
C GLY A 46 -22.98 5.27 -4.03
N GLU A 47 -22.66 5.12 -2.75
CA GLU A 47 -23.34 5.78 -1.64
C GLU A 47 -22.75 7.18 -1.40
N PRO A 48 -23.56 8.14 -0.92
CA PRO A 48 -23.07 9.47 -0.59
C PRO A 48 -22.05 9.43 0.56
N VAL A 49 -20.95 10.16 0.42
CA VAL A 49 -19.88 10.25 1.43
C VAL A 49 -20.06 11.51 2.25
N ALA A 50 -20.22 11.35 3.56
CA ALA A 50 -20.05 12.46 4.49
C ALA A 50 -18.55 12.75 4.63
N VAL A 51 -18.13 13.93 4.20
CA VAL A 51 -16.74 14.40 4.35
C VAL A 51 -16.62 15.03 5.74
N SER A 52 -15.83 14.41 6.62
CA SER A 52 -15.41 15.06 7.86
C SER A 52 -14.40 16.16 7.52
N GLU A 53 -14.59 17.37 8.01
CA GLU A 53 -13.62 18.46 7.85
C GLU A 53 -12.39 18.30 8.77
N ASP A 54 -12.47 17.42 9.77
CA ASP A 54 -11.34 17.02 10.60
C ASP A 54 -10.54 15.92 9.88
N PHE A 55 -9.34 16.26 9.43
CA PHE A 55 -8.33 15.32 8.93
C PHE A 55 -7.08 15.36 9.83
N GLU A 56 -6.58 14.20 10.23
CA GLU A 56 -5.32 14.08 10.94
C GLU A 56 -4.17 14.16 9.92
N ARG A 57 -3.22 15.08 10.12
CA ARG A 57 -2.07 15.27 9.21
C ARG A 57 -0.80 14.69 9.86
N ASP A 58 -0.22 13.70 9.21
CA ASP A 58 1.08 13.16 9.58
C ASP A 58 2.20 13.62 8.64
N LEU A 59 3.29 14.13 9.20
CA LEU A 59 4.53 14.31 8.45
C LEU A 59 5.27 12.98 8.36
N VAL A 60 5.59 12.54 7.14
CA VAL A 60 6.33 11.29 6.90
C VAL A 60 7.59 11.53 6.09
N THR A 61 8.67 10.86 6.47
CA THR A 61 9.88 10.76 5.64
C THR A 61 9.85 9.45 4.88
N ARG A 62 9.94 9.52 3.55
CA ARG A 62 9.96 8.35 2.67
C ARG A 62 11.32 8.18 2.01
N ILE A 63 11.95 7.02 2.21
CA ILE A 63 13.29 6.71 1.69
C ILE A 63 13.18 5.55 0.69
N LYS A 64 13.63 5.74 -0.56
CA LYS A 64 13.70 4.67 -1.57
C LYS A 64 14.87 3.74 -1.25
N LEU A 65 14.58 2.46 -1.03
CA LEU A 65 15.61 1.44 -0.78
C LEU A 65 15.98 0.70 -2.07
N ALA A 66 14.99 0.34 -2.89
CA ALA A 66 15.18 -0.29 -4.19
C ALA A 66 13.99 0.03 -5.11
N GLU A 67 13.98 -0.54 -6.32
CA GLU A 67 12.83 -0.41 -7.22
C GLU A 67 11.59 -1.05 -6.57
N GLY A 68 10.51 -0.28 -6.43
CA GLY A 68 9.29 -0.72 -5.77
C GLY A 68 9.35 -0.88 -4.24
N ILE A 69 10.49 -0.62 -3.59
CA ILE A 69 10.66 -0.82 -2.13
C ILE A 69 11.04 0.50 -1.46
N PHE A 70 10.21 0.92 -0.49
CA PHE A 70 10.34 2.17 0.25
C PHE A 70 10.26 1.91 1.75
N LEU A 71 10.99 2.72 2.52
CA LEU A 71 10.85 2.83 3.96
C LEU A 71 10.10 4.12 4.29
N GLU A 72 8.99 4.01 5.00
CA GLU A 72 8.22 5.16 5.53
C GLU A 72 8.49 5.30 7.03
N ILE A 73 8.76 6.54 7.45
CA ILE A 73 9.14 6.89 8.81
C ILE A 73 8.24 8.04 9.25
N GLY A 74 7.47 7.83 10.32
CA GLY A 74 6.60 8.86 10.89
C GLY A 74 7.36 10.04 11.49
N HIS A 75 6.65 11.14 11.73
CA HIS A 75 7.18 12.33 12.36
C HIS A 75 7.78 12.02 13.75
N GLY A 76 8.95 12.59 14.05
CA GLY A 76 9.65 12.37 15.33
C GLY A 76 10.34 11.01 15.48
N ALA A 77 10.09 10.05 14.59
CA ALA A 77 10.84 8.79 14.58
C ALA A 77 12.27 9.02 14.06
N ARG A 78 13.24 8.35 14.69
CA ARG A 78 14.66 8.49 14.31
C ARG A 78 14.89 7.85 12.95
N ILE A 79 15.42 8.63 12.01
CA ILE A 79 15.88 8.13 10.72
C ILE A 79 17.06 7.15 10.96
N PRO A 80 17.01 5.91 10.42
CA PRO A 80 18.11 4.97 10.55
C PRO A 80 19.42 5.56 9.98
N PRO A 81 20.58 5.27 10.60
CA PRO A 81 21.85 5.75 10.09
C PRO A 81 22.16 5.16 8.71
N LEU A 82 22.96 5.87 7.93
CA LEU A 82 23.28 5.48 6.54
C LEU A 82 23.81 4.04 6.42
N ARG A 83 24.57 3.56 7.40
CA ARG A 83 25.06 2.18 7.44
C ARG A 83 23.90 1.16 7.48
N ALA A 84 22.88 1.41 8.29
CA ALA A 84 21.71 0.54 8.38
C ALA A 84 20.89 0.57 7.09
N LEU A 85 20.72 1.77 6.49
CA LEU A 85 20.07 1.92 5.19
C LEU A 85 20.79 1.13 4.10
N ARG A 86 22.12 1.24 4.02
CA ARG A 86 22.94 0.45 3.07
C ARG A 86 22.81 -1.05 3.28
N GLU A 87 22.77 -1.48 4.52
CA GLU A 87 22.60 -2.90 4.85
C GLU A 87 21.22 -3.42 4.43
N MET A 88 20.15 -2.66 4.69
CA MET A 88 18.81 -2.98 4.18
C MET A 88 18.81 -3.07 2.65
N GLN A 89 19.44 -2.12 1.95
CA GLN A 89 19.56 -2.18 0.49
C GLN A 89 20.32 -3.42 0.02
N ARG A 90 21.38 -3.82 0.72
CA ARG A 90 22.15 -5.03 0.41
C ARG A 90 21.29 -6.28 0.58
N ILE A 91 20.57 -6.41 1.68
CA ILE A 91 19.67 -7.54 1.96
C ILE A 91 18.57 -7.61 0.90
N ILE A 92 17.91 -6.49 0.61
CA ILE A 92 16.88 -6.41 -0.43
C ILE A 92 17.43 -6.91 -1.78
N LYS A 93 18.61 -6.46 -2.20
CA LYS A 93 19.22 -6.92 -3.47
C LYS A 93 19.47 -8.42 -3.51
N GLN A 94 19.74 -9.05 -2.37
CA GLN A 94 20.04 -10.48 -2.28
C GLN A 94 18.77 -11.34 -2.20
N THR A 95 17.74 -10.87 -1.50
CA THR A 95 16.49 -11.59 -1.30
C THR A 95 15.53 -11.39 -2.47
N THR A 96 15.62 -10.24 -3.13
CA THR A 96 14.63 -9.81 -4.11
C THR A 96 15.15 -10.04 -5.54
N SER A 97 15.19 -11.31 -5.95
CA SER A 97 15.20 -11.66 -7.38
C SER A 97 13.77 -11.49 -7.92
N PHE A 98 13.37 -10.26 -8.28
CA PHE A 98 12.12 -10.06 -9.01
C PHE A 98 12.37 -10.43 -10.48
N PRO A 99 11.65 -11.41 -11.06
CA PRO A 99 11.70 -11.63 -12.50
C PRO A 99 11.25 -10.33 -13.18
N ARG A 100 12.10 -9.80 -14.07
CA ARG A 100 11.71 -8.69 -14.94
C ARG A 100 10.55 -9.20 -15.78
N ARG A 101 9.36 -8.63 -15.60
CA ARG A 101 8.25 -8.81 -16.52
C ARG A 101 8.66 -8.15 -17.83
N THR A 102 9.20 -8.93 -18.76
CA THR A 102 9.34 -8.51 -20.16
C THR A 102 7.93 -8.25 -20.67
N LEU A 103 7.71 -7.00 -21.09
CA LEU A 103 6.52 -6.56 -21.81
C LEU A 103 6.35 -7.36 -23.10
#